data_AF-A0A379AC34-F1
#
_entry.id   AF-A0A379AC34-F1
#
_cell.length_a   1.000
_cell.length_b   1.000
_cell.length_c   1.000
_cell.angle_alpha   90.00
_cell.angle_beta   90.00
_cell.angle_gamma   90.00
#
_symmetry.space_group_name_H-M   'P 1'
#
loop_
_entity.id
_entity.type
_entity.pdbx_description
1 polymer ?
#
loop_
_entity_poly.entity_id
_entity_poly.type
_entity_poly.pdbx_seq_one_letter_code
_entity_poly.pdbx_strand_id
1 'polypeptide(L)'
;MIQHNWHELRLFMWDYMGIVRTTRRLERALRRINLLQQEIDEYYRHFRLSNNLLELRNLVQVADLMVRCALERKESRGLHYIRDYPDLLPEARPTILTPPDYIKR
;
A
#
# COMPACT_ATOMS: atom_id res chain seq x y z
N MET A 1 2.05 -0.13 -21.13
CA MET A 1 0.98 -0.11 -20.11
C MET A 1 1.40 -0.83 -18.83
N ILE A 2 1.63 -2.16 -18.81
CA ILE A 2 2.10 -2.85 -17.58
C ILE A 2 3.42 -2.27 -17.04
N GLN A 3 4.41 -2.03 -17.90
CA GLN A 3 5.66 -1.36 -17.50
C GLN A 3 5.45 0.07 -16.98
N HIS A 4 4.43 0.77 -17.48
CA HIS A 4 4.09 2.12 -17.04
C HIS A 4 3.50 2.08 -15.63
N ASN A 5 2.50 1.23 -15.39
CA ASN A 5 1.87 1.06 -14.07
C ASN A 5 2.88 0.56 -13.01
N TRP A 6 3.84 -0.27 -13.42
CA TRP A 6 4.92 -0.70 -12.54
C TRP A 6 5.85 0.45 -12.14
N HIS A 7 6.23 1.29 -13.09
CA HIS A 7 7.04 2.49 -12.81
C HIS A 7 6.27 3.50 -11.95
N GLU A 8 5.00 3.74 -12.27
CA GLU A 8 4.13 4.63 -11.52
C GLU A 8 3.98 4.18 -10.05
N LEU A 9 3.69 2.89 -9.83
CA LEU A 9 3.57 2.32 -8.49
C LEU A 9 4.82 2.58 -7.66
N ARG A 10 6.00 2.26 -8.20
CA ARG A 10 7.27 2.46 -7.48
C ARG A 10 7.54 3.93 -7.19
N LEU A 11 7.24 4.82 -8.13
CA LEU A 11 7.46 6.25 -7.98
C LEU A 11 6.59 6.84 -6.88
N PHE A 12 5.27 6.60 -6.90
CA PHE A 12 4.41 7.18 -5.85
C PHE A 12 4.60 6.48 -4.50
N MET A 13 4.96 5.20 -4.46
CA MET A 13 5.28 4.52 -3.20
C MET A 13 6.52 5.14 -2.55
N TRP A 14 7.51 5.53 -3.36
CA TRP A 14 8.66 6.31 -2.89
C TRP A 14 8.24 7.69 -2.36
N ASP A 15 7.43 8.44 -3.13
CA ASP A 15 7.04 9.81 -2.77
C ASP A 15 6.12 9.90 -1.54
N TYR A 16 5.22 8.91 -1.40
CA TYR A 16 4.14 8.95 -0.41
C TYR A 16 4.32 7.99 0.76
N MET A 17 5.02 6.87 0.56
CA MET A 17 5.31 5.83 1.56
C MET A 17 6.82 5.72 1.86
N GLY A 18 7.61 6.70 1.44
CA GLY A 18 9.05 6.78 1.70
C GLY A 18 9.42 7.02 3.16
N ILE A 19 10.67 7.42 3.39
CA ILE A 19 11.25 7.56 4.73
C ILE A 19 10.41 8.49 5.63
N VAL A 20 10.00 9.63 5.09
CA VAL A 20 9.19 10.64 5.80
C VAL A 20 7.77 10.64 5.27
N ARG A 21 6.80 10.38 6.16
CA ARG A 21 5.39 10.21 5.81
C ARG A 21 4.52 11.33 6.37
N THR A 22 3.36 11.51 5.75
CA THR A 22 2.24 12.31 6.29
C THR A 22 0.94 11.60 5.94
N THR A 23 -0.09 11.78 6.78
CA THR A 23 -1.43 11.21 6.60
C THR A 23 -1.97 11.55 5.21
N ARG A 24 -1.87 12.83 4.81
CA ARG A 24 -2.31 13.31 3.49
C ARG A 24 -1.60 12.60 2.33
N ARG A 25 -0.29 12.29 2.45
CA ARG A 25 0.46 11.56 1.42
C ARG A 25 0.04 10.09 1.37
N LEU A 26 -0.10 9.45 2.53
CA LEU A 26 -0.56 8.06 2.63
C LEU A 26 -1.97 7.88 2.03
N GLU A 27 -2.89 8.80 2.31
CA GLU A 27 -4.23 8.79 1.69
C GLU A 27 -4.18 8.98 0.16
N ARG A 28 -3.25 9.79 -0.34
CA ARG A 28 -3.02 9.93 -1.79
C ARG A 28 -2.49 8.62 -2.40
N ALA A 29 -1.57 7.94 -1.71
CA ALA A 29 -1.08 6.63 -2.15
C ALA A 29 -2.23 5.62 -2.21
N LEU A 30 -3.05 5.54 -1.16
CA LEU A 30 -4.18 4.61 -1.09
C LEU A 30 -5.18 4.83 -2.24
N ARG A 31 -5.51 6.09 -2.55
CA ARG A 31 -6.38 6.40 -3.69
C ARG A 31 -5.81 5.93 -5.03
N ARG A 32 -4.51 6.11 -5.26
CA ARG A 32 -3.84 5.65 -6.50
C ARG A 32 -3.76 4.13 -6.58
N ILE A 33 -3.48 3.47 -5.46
CA ILE A 33 -3.45 2.01 -5.36
C ILE A 33 -4.83 1.43 -5.70
N ASN A 34 -5.91 2.00 -5.15
CA ASN A 34 -7.27 1.54 -5.44
C ASN A 34 -7.62 1.68 -6.93
N LEU A 35 -7.20 2.77 -7.58
CA LEU A 35 -7.39 2.95 -9.02
C LEU A 35 -6.63 1.87 -9.81
N LEU A 36 -5.37 1.63 -9.47
CA LEU A 36 -4.57 0.58 -10.11
C LEU A 36 -5.16 -0.82 -9.91
N GLN A 37 -5.74 -1.12 -8.75
CA GLN A 37 -6.43 -2.39 -8.51
C GLN A 37 -7.62 -2.57 -9.46
N GLN A 38 -8.46 -1.53 -9.59
CA GLN A 38 -9.62 -1.55 -10.50
C GLN A 38 -9.19 -1.75 -11.96
N GLU A 39 -8.16 -1.04 -12.40
CA GLU A 39 -7.60 -1.20 -13.75
C GLU A 39 -7.07 -2.63 -13.97
N ILE A 40 -6.29 -3.17 -13.02
CA ILE A 40 -5.74 -4.53 -13.11
C ILE A 40 -6.87 -5.56 -13.21
N ASP A 41 -7.93 -5.44 -12.41
CA ASP A 41 -9.08 -6.34 -12.44
C ASP A 41 -9.84 -6.28 -13.78
N GLU A 42 -9.89 -5.11 -14.40
CA GLU A 42 -10.41 -4.95 -15.76
C GLU A 42 -9.50 -5.63 -16.81
N TYR A 43 -8.18 -5.48 -16.72
CA TYR A 43 -7.24 -6.17 -17.61
C TYR A 43 -7.33 -7.70 -17.47
N TYR A 44 -7.46 -8.22 -16.25
CA TYR A 44 -7.60 -9.67 -16.02
C TYR A 44 -8.79 -10.28 -16.74
N ARG A 45 -9.89 -9.54 -16.87
CA ARG A 45 -11.12 -10.04 -17.52
C ARG A 45 -10.99 -10.17 -19.04
N HIS A 46 -10.09 -9.40 -19.67
CA HIS A 46 -10.04 -9.28 -21.14
C HIS A 46 -8.75 -9.81 -21.77
N PHE A 47 -7.68 -10.00 -21.00
CA PHE A 47 -6.35 -10.33 -21.53
C PHE A 47 -5.82 -11.67 -21.05
N ARG A 48 -4.92 -12.28 -21.83
CA ARG A 48 -4.22 -13.51 -21.42
C ARG A 48 -3.27 -13.21 -20.25
N LEU A 49 -3.22 -14.15 -19.31
CA LEU A 49 -2.31 -14.12 -18.18
C LEU A 49 -0.85 -14.05 -18.65
N SER A 50 -0.06 -13.21 -17.96
CA SER A 50 1.39 -13.09 -18.17
C SER A 50 2.09 -12.86 -16.84
N ASN A 51 3.38 -13.21 -16.77
CA ASN A 51 4.19 -13.03 -15.57
C ASN A 51 4.21 -11.56 -15.10
N ASN A 52 4.34 -10.61 -16.02
CA ASN A 52 4.36 -9.18 -15.70
C ASN A 52 3.03 -8.70 -15.07
N LEU A 53 1.90 -9.24 -15.53
CA LEU A 53 0.59 -8.91 -14.98
C LEU A 53 0.41 -9.49 -13.57
N LEU A 54 0.85 -10.73 -13.35
CA LEU A 54 0.85 -11.37 -12.04
C LEU A 54 1.73 -10.62 -11.03
N GLU A 55 2.93 -10.22 -11.48
CA GLU A 55 3.85 -9.43 -10.65
C GLU A 55 3.24 -8.08 -10.28
N LEU A 56 2.70 -7.34 -11.25
CA LEU A 56 2.06 -6.05 -11.00
C LEU A 56 0.91 -6.18 -10.00
N ARG A 57 0.05 -7.21 -10.15
CA ARG A 57 -1.03 -7.50 -9.21
C ARG A 57 -0.52 -7.70 -7.78
N ASN A 58 0.51 -8.52 -7.62
CA ASN A 58 1.07 -8.80 -6.31
C ASN A 58 1.71 -7.56 -5.67
N LEU A 59 2.43 -6.76 -6.46
CA LEU A 59 3.03 -5.51 -5.98
C LEU A 59 1.98 -4.51 -5.52
N VAL A 60 0.91 -4.30 -6.30
CA VAL A 60 -0.20 -3.42 -5.94
C VAL A 60 -0.91 -3.92 -4.67
N GLN A 61 -1.12 -5.24 -4.54
CA GLN A 61 -1.73 -5.83 -3.35
C GLN A 61 -0.90 -5.59 -2.09
N VAL A 62 0.43 -5.80 -2.15
CA VAL A 62 1.31 -5.57 -1.00
C VAL A 62 1.41 -4.07 -0.69
N ALA A 63 1.44 -3.21 -1.70
CA ALA A 63 1.43 -1.76 -1.52
C ALA A 63 0.17 -1.28 -0.75
N ASP A 64 -1.01 -1.81 -1.08
CA ASP A 64 -2.25 -1.53 -0.35
C ASP A 64 -2.13 -1.87 1.14
N LEU A 65 -1.67 -3.09 1.45
CA LEU A 65 -1.46 -3.55 2.83
C LEU A 65 -0.46 -2.66 3.59
N MET A 66 0.65 -2.32 2.94
CA MET A 66 1.67 -1.44 3.52
C MET A 66 1.12 -0.05 3.87
N VAL A 67 0.35 0.56 2.96
CA VAL A 67 -0.23 1.89 3.17
C VAL A 67 -1.32 1.85 4.24
N ARG A 68 -2.17 0.82 4.27
CA ARG A 68 -3.18 0.64 5.34
C ARG A 68 -2.51 0.52 6.71
N CYS A 69 -1.46 -0.29 6.82
CA CYS A 69 -0.70 -0.41 8.08
C CYS A 69 -0.09 0.94 8.51
N ALA A 70 0.48 1.69 7.56
CA ALA A 70 1.08 3.00 7.84
C ALA A 70 0.01 4.03 8.27
N LEU A 71 -1.19 3.98 7.69
CA LEU A 71 -2.31 4.87 8.06
C LEU A 71 -2.85 4.58 9.45
N GLU A 72 -2.90 3.32 9.85
CA GLU A 72 -3.41 2.90 11.17
C GLU A 72 -2.45 3.28 12.31
N ARG A 73 -1.13 3.32 12.05
CA ARG A 73 -0.13 3.68 13.07
C ARG A 73 -0.06 5.20 13.32
N LYS A 74 -0.65 5.63 14.45
CA LYS A 74 -0.70 7.03 14.93
C LYS A 74 0.45 7.40 15.89
N GLU A 75 1.66 6.99 15.53
CA GLU A 75 2.91 7.30 16.25
C GLU A 75 4.08 7.25 15.27
N SER A 76 5.24 7.77 15.65
CA SER A 76 6.50 7.57 14.93
C SER A 76 7.42 6.64 15.72
N ARG A 77 7.73 5.48 15.15
CA ARG A 77 8.52 4.43 15.80
C ARG A 77 9.37 3.66 14.78
N GLY A 78 10.68 3.61 15.01
CA GLY A 78 11.62 2.86 14.17
C GLY A 78 11.58 3.30 12.70
N LEU A 79 11.30 2.37 11.79
CA LEU A 79 11.24 2.63 10.35
C LEU A 79 9.96 3.37 9.90
N HIS A 80 8.97 3.50 10.80
CA HIS A 80 7.75 4.25 10.55
C HIS A 80 7.87 5.66 11.16
N TYR A 81 8.21 6.64 10.33
CA TYR A 81 8.24 8.06 10.71
C TYR A 81 7.14 8.83 9.97
N ILE A 82 6.21 9.40 10.73
CA ILE A 82 5.08 10.19 10.25
C ILE A 82 5.03 11.54 10.97
N ARG A 83 5.11 12.62 10.20
CA ARG A 83 5.23 13.98 10.77
C ARG A 83 4.01 14.41 11.59
N ASP A 84 2.83 13.88 11.27
CA ASP A 84 1.58 14.23 11.95
C ASP A 84 1.49 13.61 13.35
N TYR A 85 2.29 12.57 13.63
CA TYR A 85 2.39 11.88 14.93
C TYR A 85 3.87 11.66 15.25
N PRO A 86 4.62 12.71 15.65
CA PRO A 86 6.07 12.63 15.83
C PRO A 86 6.49 11.82 17.07
N ASP A 87 5.61 11.71 18.05
CA ASP A 87 5.90 11.08 19.34
C ASP A 87 5.55 9.59 19.36
N LEU A 88 6.11 8.89 20.34
CA LEU A 88 5.84 7.49 20.64
C LEU A 88 4.56 7.36 21.48
N LEU A 89 3.74 6.34 21.21
CA LEU A 89 2.68 5.95 22.14
C LEU A 89 3.27 5.18 23.34
N PRO A 90 2.59 5.21 24.51
CA PRO A 90 3.06 4.50 25.70
C PRO A 90 3.21 2.99 25.50
N GLU A 91 2.30 2.39 24.71
CA GLU A 91 2.32 0.97 24.38
C GLU A 91 2.53 0.76 22.88
N ALA A 92 3.56 -0.01 22.53
CA ALA A 92 3.77 -0.43 21.16
C ALA A 92 2.85 -1.62 20.84
N ARG A 93 2.06 -1.50 19.77
CA ARG A 93 1.23 -2.60 19.26
C ARG A 93 1.58 -2.89 17.80
N PRO A 94 1.56 -4.17 17.37
CA PRO A 94 1.66 -4.50 15.96
C PRO A 94 0.42 -3.99 15.23
N THR A 95 0.60 -3.58 13.98
CA THR A 95 -0.53 -3.29 13.09
C THR A 95 -0.87 -4.57 12.35
N ILE A 96 -2.08 -5.09 12.55
CA ILE A 96 -2.49 -6.40 12.03
C ILE A 96 -3.70 -6.19 11.12
N LEU A 97 -3.53 -6.55 9.85
CA LEU A 97 -4.63 -6.60 8.89
C LEU A 97 -5.16 -8.03 8.81
N THR A 98 -6.46 -8.20 8.93
CA THR A 98 -7.14 -9.50 8.80
C THR A 98 -8.04 -9.47 7.56
N PRO A 99 -7.90 -10.41 6.63
CA PRO A 99 -8.82 -10.50 5.50
C PRO A 99 -10.25 -10.84 5.99
N PRO A 100 -11.30 -10.40 5.28
CA PRO A 100 -12.68 -10.58 5.71
C PRO A 100 -13.06 -12.05 5.95
N ASP A 101 -12.57 -12.96 5.11
CA ASP A 101 -12.89 -14.38 5.17
C ASP A 101 -11.88 -15.20 6.00
N TYR A 102 -11.05 -14.54 6.80
CA TYR A 102 -10.05 -15.23 7.61
C TYR A 102 -10.70 -15.94 8.80
N ILE A 103 -10.77 -17.27 8.72
CA ILE A 103 -11.15 -18.13 9.84
C ILE A 103 -9.87 -18.57 10.54
N LYS A 104 -9.72 -18.15 11.80
CA LYS A 104 -8.63 -18.60 12.68
C LYS A 104 -8.87 -20.08 13.01
N ARG A 105 -8.20 -20.97 12.27
CA ARG A 105 -8.17 -22.41 12.56
C ARG A 105 -7.43 -22.70 13.85
#